data_AF-A0A7H8SK09-F1
#
_entry.id   AF-A0A7H8SK09-F1
#
_cell.length_a   1.000
_cell.length_b   1.000
_cell.length_c   1.000
_cell.angle_alpha   90.00
_cell.angle_beta   90.00
_cell.angle_gamma   90.00
#
_symmetry.space_group_name_H-M   'P 1'
#
loop_
_entity.id
_entity.type
_entity.pdbx_description
1 polymer ?
#
loop_
_entity_poly.entity_id
_entity_poly.type
_entity_poly.pdbx_seq_one_letter_code
_entity_poly.pdbx_strand_id
1 'polypeptide(L)'
;MVIPLTKFDGEFQPLQESYSKQWVCGSYNDHIQIKAINKNEILIQGNLFKWLNGQNVTGTTDLIQLVLDTVNRLSQIFNAITPTDTEIENIKLGLFRIYRIDVNKALLFDDKQKAQQYLSSIKEHGTYPRRDREVENNGIYFGKGSKRTTLLYYFKGQEIRSHNKQQTTLTTELREYADRMIRCEVRLFNQQLRDQELNYGYCWNEELVKHLVEDSHSKLNLPEPVSEIELPAKYIRFLATQKQGALHIGYTASTRARYKRDLARDYGLMV
;
A
#
# COMPACT_ATOMS: atom_id res chain seq x y z
N MET A 1 -22.66 -45.43 -3.77
CA MET A 1 -21.93 -44.17 -4.00
C MET A 1 -22.66 -43.42 -5.10
N VAL A 2 -23.38 -42.35 -4.77
CA VAL A 2 -24.16 -41.57 -5.75
C VAL A 2 -23.31 -40.37 -6.13
N ILE A 3 -22.88 -40.28 -7.38
CA ILE A 3 -22.13 -39.12 -7.90
C ILE A 3 -23.17 -38.16 -8.48
N PRO A 4 -23.40 -36.98 -7.87
CA PRO A 4 -24.34 -36.02 -8.41
C PRO A 4 -23.79 -35.40 -9.71
N LEU A 5 -24.61 -35.38 -10.75
CA LEU A 5 -24.29 -34.84 -12.07
C LEU A 5 -25.19 -33.65 -12.39
N THR A 6 -24.64 -32.62 -13.04
CA THR A 6 -25.39 -31.47 -13.58
C THR A 6 -25.45 -31.59 -15.10
N LYS A 7 -26.61 -31.31 -15.71
CA LYS A 7 -26.78 -31.39 -17.16
C LYS A 7 -26.46 -30.04 -17.81
N PHE A 8 -25.44 -30.00 -18.67
CA PHE A 8 -25.10 -28.85 -19.51
C PHE A 8 -24.90 -29.35 -20.95
N ASP A 9 -25.55 -28.71 -21.94
CA ASP A 9 -25.53 -29.10 -23.37
C ASP A 9 -25.83 -30.59 -23.65
N GLY A 10 -26.71 -31.20 -22.87
CA GLY A 10 -27.10 -32.60 -23.06
C GLY A 10 -26.14 -33.60 -22.43
N GLU A 11 -24.96 -33.17 -21.97
CA GLU A 11 -23.99 -34.01 -21.27
C GLU A 11 -24.13 -33.85 -19.75
N PHE A 12 -23.96 -34.97 -19.04
CA PHE A 12 -23.90 -34.98 -17.59
C PHE A 12 -22.45 -34.73 -17.15
N GLN A 13 -22.20 -33.59 -16.53
CA GLN A 13 -20.91 -33.27 -15.94
C GLN A 13 -20.96 -33.45 -14.42
N PRO A 14 -19.88 -33.89 -13.76
CA PRO A 14 -19.78 -33.87 -12.30
C PRO A 14 -20.17 -32.49 -11.75
N LEU A 15 -20.91 -32.46 -10.65
CA LEU A 15 -21.19 -31.20 -9.95
C LEU A 15 -19.86 -30.49 -9.71
N GLN A 16 -19.73 -29.23 -10.16
CA GLN A 16 -18.51 -28.47 -9.98
C GLN A 16 -18.27 -28.28 -8.48
N GLU A 17 -17.32 -29.01 -7.91
CA GLU A 17 -16.93 -28.84 -6.52
C GLU A 17 -16.31 -27.45 -6.36
N SER A 18 -17.01 -26.55 -5.66
CA SER A 18 -16.48 -25.24 -5.32
C SER A 18 -16.07 -25.21 -3.86
N TYR A 19 -14.78 -25.06 -3.59
CA TYR A 19 -14.30 -24.91 -2.21
C TYR A 19 -14.64 -23.50 -1.69
N SER A 20 -15.15 -23.43 -0.46
CA SER A 20 -15.44 -22.18 0.22
C SER A 20 -14.14 -21.47 0.65
N LYS A 21 -14.23 -20.15 0.81
CA LYS A 21 -13.14 -19.33 1.36
C LYS A 21 -13.15 -19.43 2.87
N GLN A 22 -11.98 -19.48 3.49
CA GLN A 22 -11.82 -19.48 4.94
C GLN A 22 -10.88 -18.35 5.39
N TRP A 23 -11.22 -17.71 6.50
CA TRP A 23 -10.34 -16.78 7.20
C TRP A 23 -9.51 -17.54 8.22
N VAL A 24 -8.20 -17.30 8.21
CA VAL A 24 -7.24 -17.94 9.11
C VAL A 24 -6.69 -16.87 10.05
N CYS A 25 -6.97 -17.02 11.34
CA CYS A 25 -6.39 -16.16 12.36
C CYS A 25 -4.92 -16.55 12.59
N GLY A 26 -4.03 -15.57 12.53
CA GLY A 26 -2.62 -15.71 12.87
C GLY A 26 -2.41 -15.58 14.38
N SER A 27 -1.16 -15.72 14.80
CA SER A 27 -0.79 -15.65 16.23
C SER A 27 -1.08 -14.29 16.89
N TYR A 28 -1.44 -13.28 16.10
CA TYR A 28 -1.55 -11.88 16.53
C TYR A 28 -2.90 -11.23 16.16
N ASN A 29 -3.96 -12.03 16.01
CA ASN A 29 -5.31 -11.60 15.57
C ASN A 29 -5.36 -10.98 14.17
N ASP A 30 -4.29 -11.07 13.40
CA ASP A 30 -4.28 -10.76 11.97
C ASP A 30 -4.87 -11.92 11.18
N HIS A 31 -5.47 -11.62 10.04
CA HIS A 31 -6.18 -12.61 9.25
C HIS A 31 -5.68 -12.62 7.81
N ILE A 32 -5.47 -13.83 7.28
CA ILE A 32 -5.36 -14.09 5.86
C ILE A 32 -6.58 -14.90 5.40
N GLN A 33 -6.91 -14.77 4.13
CA GLN A 33 -7.93 -15.60 3.48
C GLN A 33 -7.23 -16.70 2.69
N ILE A 34 -7.70 -17.94 2.87
CA ILE A 34 -7.30 -19.08 2.07
C ILE A 34 -8.49 -19.64 1.30
N LYS A 35 -8.23 -20.23 0.14
CA LYS A 35 -9.23 -20.93 -0.66
C LYS A 35 -8.55 -22.04 -1.45
N ALA A 36 -9.00 -23.28 -1.29
CA ALA A 36 -8.61 -24.34 -2.21
C ALA A 36 -9.18 -24.02 -3.61
N ILE A 37 -8.33 -24.06 -4.63
CA ILE A 37 -8.76 -23.92 -6.02
C ILE A 37 -9.12 -25.29 -6.58
N ASN A 38 -8.32 -26.30 -6.22
CA ASN A 38 -8.55 -27.72 -6.44
C ASN A 38 -7.81 -28.51 -5.34
N LYS A 39 -7.70 -29.83 -5.50
CA LYS A 39 -7.05 -30.71 -4.51
C LYS A 39 -5.58 -30.37 -4.23
N ASN A 40 -4.88 -29.75 -5.18
CA ASN A 40 -3.44 -29.52 -5.13
C ASN A 40 -3.05 -28.04 -5.15
N GLU A 41 -4.02 -27.12 -5.25
CA GLU A 41 -3.75 -25.69 -5.35
C GLU A 41 -4.53 -24.91 -4.30
N ILE A 42 -3.82 -24.02 -3.60
CA ILE A 42 -4.40 -23.10 -2.63
C ILE A 42 -4.12 -21.66 -3.05
N LEU A 43 -5.15 -20.83 -3.01
CA LEU A 43 -5.04 -19.39 -3.13
C LEU A 43 -4.94 -18.79 -1.74
N ILE A 44 -3.89 -18.02 -1.50
CA ILE A 44 -3.65 -17.29 -0.26
C ILE A 44 -3.75 -15.79 -0.56
N GLN A 45 -4.52 -15.06 0.23
CA GLN A 45 -4.74 -13.62 0.09
C GLN A 45 -4.64 -12.93 1.45
N GLY A 46 -3.82 -11.89 1.54
CA GLY A 46 -3.70 -11.05 2.73
C GLY A 46 -2.31 -10.45 2.87
N ASN A 47 -2.03 -9.88 4.04
CA ASN A 47 -0.68 -9.41 4.38
C ASN A 47 0.07 -10.53 5.12
N LEU A 48 0.84 -11.31 4.37
CA LEU A 48 1.56 -12.49 4.90
C LEU A 48 2.56 -12.11 6.00
N PHE A 49 3.32 -11.03 5.78
CA PHE A 49 4.31 -10.57 6.75
C PHE A 49 3.65 -10.15 8.06
N LYS A 50 2.55 -9.38 7.99
CA LYS A 50 1.80 -8.98 9.17
C LYS A 50 1.21 -10.18 9.91
N TRP A 51 0.66 -11.14 9.16
CA TRP A 51 0.09 -12.36 9.75
C TRP A 51 1.12 -13.22 10.49
N LEU A 52 2.34 -13.32 9.96
CA LEU A 52 3.45 -14.05 10.59
C LEU A 52 4.09 -13.31 11.77
N ASN A 53 4.14 -11.97 11.74
CA ASN A 53 4.95 -11.17 12.67
C ASN A 53 4.14 -10.25 13.61
N GLY A 54 2.84 -10.09 13.37
CA GLY A 54 1.92 -9.26 14.17
C GLY A 54 2.04 -7.75 13.94
N GLN A 55 2.88 -7.32 13.00
CA GLN A 55 3.11 -5.92 12.66
C GLN A 55 3.50 -5.77 11.18
N ASN A 56 3.27 -4.59 10.62
CA ASN A 56 3.67 -4.25 9.24
C ASN A 56 4.35 -2.88 9.16
N VAL A 57 5.02 -2.45 10.23
CA VAL A 57 5.89 -1.28 10.26
C VAL A 57 7.17 -1.55 9.50
N THR A 58 7.73 -2.74 9.68
CA THR A 58 8.81 -3.27 8.82
C THR A 58 8.23 -4.23 7.78
N GLY A 59 9.13 -4.89 7.04
CA GLY A 59 8.79 -5.88 6.04
C GLY A 59 10.04 -6.66 5.62
N THR A 60 9.88 -7.49 4.61
CA THR A 60 10.98 -8.22 3.96
C THR A 60 10.87 -8.09 2.45
N THR A 61 12.01 -8.08 1.78
CA THR A 61 12.11 -8.24 0.31
C THR A 61 12.33 -9.69 -0.10
N ASP A 62 12.58 -10.58 0.85
CA ASP A 62 12.70 -12.02 0.62
C ASP A 62 11.31 -12.65 0.48
N LEU A 63 10.76 -12.57 -0.73
CA LEU A 63 9.44 -13.10 -1.06
C LEU A 63 9.38 -14.62 -0.94
N ILE A 64 10.46 -15.31 -1.31
CA ILE A 64 10.53 -16.76 -1.30
C ILE A 64 10.44 -17.27 0.14
N GLN A 65 11.27 -16.74 1.04
CA GLN A 65 11.23 -17.10 2.45
C GLN A 65 9.88 -16.75 3.07
N LEU A 66 9.30 -15.59 2.73
CA LEU A 66 8.00 -15.17 3.24
C LEU A 66 6.87 -16.15 2.86
N VAL A 67 6.87 -16.64 1.62
CA VAL A 67 5.88 -17.63 1.17
C VAL A 67 6.13 -18.99 1.82
N LEU A 68 7.39 -19.42 1.91
CA LEU A 68 7.76 -20.67 2.58
C LEU A 68 7.32 -20.70 4.05
N ASP A 69 7.62 -19.64 4.81
CA ASP A 69 7.21 -19.50 6.20
C ASP A 69 5.69 -19.50 6.36
N THR A 70 4.98 -18.87 5.42
CA THR A 70 3.51 -18.86 5.39
C THR A 70 2.95 -20.27 5.20
N VAL A 71 3.50 -21.03 4.24
CA VAL A 71 3.05 -22.40 3.95
C VAL A 71 3.36 -23.32 5.13
N ASN A 72 4.56 -23.23 5.71
CA ASN A 72 4.94 -23.98 6.91
C ASN A 72 4.04 -23.66 8.10
N ARG A 73 3.64 -22.39 8.26
CA ARG A 73 2.72 -22.02 9.34
C ARG A 73 1.30 -22.54 9.08
N LEU A 74 0.85 -22.52 7.83
CA LEU A 74 -0.46 -23.07 7.45
C LEU A 74 -0.52 -24.60 7.66
N SER A 75 0.55 -25.35 7.37
CA SER A 75 0.59 -26.80 7.61
C SER A 75 0.55 -27.17 9.09
N GLN A 76 1.08 -26.31 9.97
CA GLN A 76 0.93 -26.46 11.42
C GLN A 76 -0.50 -26.20 11.92
N ILE A 77 -1.25 -25.34 11.23
CA ILE A 77 -2.63 -24.98 11.61
C ILE A 77 -3.64 -25.98 11.03
N PHE A 78 -3.39 -26.47 9.82
CA PHE A 78 -4.30 -27.34 9.09
C PHE A 78 -3.61 -28.65 8.70
N ASN A 79 -4.04 -29.76 9.30
CA ASN A 79 -3.57 -31.10 8.94
C ASN A 79 -3.80 -31.46 7.46
N ALA A 80 -4.76 -30.80 6.80
CA ALA A 80 -5.04 -31.01 5.38
C ALA A 80 -4.03 -30.32 4.44
N ILE A 81 -3.23 -29.39 4.95
CA ILE A 81 -2.18 -28.71 4.18
C ILE A 81 -0.86 -29.40 4.50
N THR A 82 -0.50 -30.42 3.71
CA THR A 82 0.74 -31.17 3.87
C THR A 82 1.54 -31.07 2.57
N PRO A 83 2.34 -30.00 2.38
CA PRO A 83 3.16 -29.87 1.18
C PRO A 83 4.21 -30.99 1.12
N THR A 84 4.37 -31.57 -0.06
CA THR A 84 5.42 -32.56 -0.36
C THR A 84 6.80 -31.89 -0.44
N ASP A 85 7.87 -32.69 -0.32
CA ASP A 85 9.24 -32.17 -0.49
C ASP A 85 9.44 -31.48 -1.84
N THR A 86 8.85 -32.03 -2.91
CA THR A 86 8.86 -31.42 -4.24
C THR A 86 8.13 -30.08 -4.27
N GLU A 87 6.99 -29.94 -3.60
CA GLU A 87 6.27 -28.66 -3.53
C GLU A 87 7.03 -27.62 -2.71
N ILE A 88 7.68 -28.03 -1.62
CA ILE A 88 8.57 -27.16 -0.85
C ILE A 88 9.74 -26.68 -1.72
N GLU A 89 10.35 -27.57 -2.51
CA GLU A 89 11.42 -27.18 -3.43
C GLU A 89 10.91 -26.25 -4.53
N ASN A 90 9.73 -26.52 -5.09
CA ASN A 90 9.09 -25.62 -6.05
C ASN A 90 8.84 -24.22 -5.46
N ILE A 91 8.44 -24.12 -4.19
CA ILE A 91 8.29 -22.82 -3.50
C ILE A 91 9.64 -22.11 -3.40
N LYS A 92 10.71 -22.81 -3.00
CA LYS A 92 12.07 -22.24 -2.91
C LYS A 92 12.59 -21.77 -4.26
N LEU A 93 12.23 -22.46 -5.33
CA LEU A 93 12.52 -22.06 -6.70
C LEU A 93 11.59 -20.96 -7.24
N GLY A 94 10.66 -20.45 -6.42
CA GLY A 94 9.73 -19.39 -6.83
C GLY A 94 8.66 -19.81 -7.82
N LEU A 95 8.38 -21.11 -7.94
CA LEU A 95 7.40 -21.70 -8.86
C LEU A 95 5.96 -21.57 -8.34
N PHE A 96 5.57 -20.35 -7.97
CA PHE A 96 4.21 -20.01 -7.55
C PHE A 96 3.75 -18.72 -8.24
N ARG A 97 2.42 -18.59 -8.43
CA ARG A 97 1.82 -17.45 -9.12
C ARG A 97 1.49 -16.32 -8.16
N ILE A 98 1.72 -15.09 -8.62
CA ILE A 98 1.38 -13.85 -7.91
C ILE A 98 0.27 -13.14 -8.66
N TYR A 99 -0.88 -12.95 -8.00
CA TYR A 99 -2.03 -12.24 -8.57
C TYR A 99 -2.10 -10.77 -8.14
N ARG A 100 -1.46 -10.44 -7.01
CA ARG A 100 -1.28 -9.08 -6.51
C ARG A 100 -0.09 -9.06 -5.57
N ILE A 101 0.68 -7.99 -5.63
CA ILE A 101 1.74 -7.71 -4.67
C ILE A 101 1.79 -6.22 -4.39
N ASP A 102 2.00 -5.87 -3.13
CA ASP A 102 2.14 -4.49 -2.67
C ASP A 102 3.59 -4.32 -2.20
N VAL A 103 4.38 -3.56 -2.94
CA VAL A 103 5.77 -3.23 -2.57
C VAL A 103 5.81 -1.83 -1.98
N ASN A 104 6.74 -1.56 -1.06
CA ASN A 104 6.75 -0.27 -0.37
C ASN A 104 8.15 0.23 -0.01
N LYS A 105 8.25 1.56 0.17
CA LYS A 105 9.42 2.29 0.67
C LYS A 105 8.99 3.14 1.87
N ALA A 106 9.79 3.09 2.92
CA ALA A 106 9.67 3.99 4.05
C ALA A 106 10.40 5.30 3.72
N LEU A 107 9.67 6.41 3.66
CA LEU A 107 10.23 7.75 3.62
C LEU A 107 10.33 8.23 5.07
N LEU A 108 11.56 8.28 5.58
CA LEU A 108 11.84 8.66 6.97
C LEU A 108 12.17 10.14 7.06
N PHE A 109 11.65 10.76 8.12
CA PHE A 109 11.84 12.17 8.43
C PHE A 109 12.51 12.29 9.80
N ASP A 110 13.04 13.48 10.09
CA ASP A 110 13.67 13.74 11.39
C ASP A 110 12.67 13.62 12.53
N ASP A 111 11.43 14.07 12.29
CA ASP A 111 10.36 14.08 13.26
C ASP A 111 8.98 13.88 12.61
N LYS A 112 7.97 13.73 13.48
CA LYS A 112 6.58 13.55 13.09
C LYS A 112 6.01 14.75 12.34
N GLN A 113 6.39 15.96 12.72
CA GLN A 113 5.87 17.18 12.13
C GLN A 113 6.30 17.28 10.66
N LYS A 114 7.57 17.01 10.36
CA LYS A 114 8.11 16.98 8.98
C LYS A 114 7.44 15.90 8.13
N ALA A 115 7.22 14.69 8.68
CA ALA A 115 6.49 13.65 7.98
C ALA A 115 5.06 14.09 7.61
N GLN A 116 4.35 14.72 8.56
CA GLN A 116 3.01 15.23 8.34
C GLN A 116 2.98 16.38 7.33
N GLN A 117 3.94 17.32 7.40
CA GLN A 117 4.10 18.41 6.44
C GLN A 117 4.32 17.88 5.01
N TYR A 118 5.19 16.89 4.86
CA TYR A 118 5.43 16.24 3.59
C TYR A 118 4.15 15.58 3.03
N LEU A 119 3.41 14.84 3.86
CA LEU A 119 2.13 14.25 3.44
C LEU A 119 1.10 15.30 3.03
N SER A 120 0.97 16.40 3.77
CA SER A 120 0.08 17.51 3.41
C SER A 120 0.45 18.08 2.05
N SER A 121 1.74 18.33 1.81
CA SER A 121 2.25 18.83 0.53
C SER A 121 1.90 17.89 -0.63
N ILE A 122 2.06 16.57 -0.47
CA ILE A 122 1.63 15.60 -1.50
C ILE A 122 0.11 15.66 -1.70
N LYS A 123 -0.68 15.70 -0.62
CA LYS A 123 -2.15 15.72 -0.71
C LYS A 123 -2.66 16.94 -1.49
N GLU A 124 -2.01 18.09 -1.32
CA GLU A 124 -2.44 19.36 -1.92
C GLU A 124 -1.88 19.55 -3.33
N HIS A 125 -0.62 19.22 -3.55
CA HIS A 125 0.13 19.59 -4.75
C HIS A 125 0.68 18.40 -5.55
N GLY A 126 0.72 17.22 -4.95
CA GLY A 126 1.21 16.01 -5.62
C GLY A 126 0.43 15.73 -6.89
N THR A 127 1.16 15.53 -7.98
CA THR A 127 0.61 15.05 -9.26
C THR A 127 1.39 13.84 -9.73
N TYR A 128 0.75 13.03 -10.57
CA TYR A 128 1.35 11.81 -11.08
C TYR A 128 1.00 11.62 -12.57
N PRO A 129 1.95 11.24 -13.43
CA PRO A 129 1.70 11.07 -14.86
C PRO A 129 0.55 10.10 -15.14
N ARG A 130 -0.46 10.58 -15.89
CA ARG A 130 -1.59 9.78 -16.38
C ARG A 130 -2.39 9.07 -15.28
N ARG A 131 -2.42 9.62 -14.06
CA ARG A 131 -3.20 9.07 -12.95
C ARG A 131 -3.94 10.16 -12.20
N ASP A 132 -5.22 9.89 -11.94
CA ASP A 132 -6.02 10.73 -11.06
C ASP A 132 -5.57 10.58 -9.61
N ARG A 133 -5.69 11.67 -8.86
CA ARG A 133 -5.40 11.71 -7.42
C ARG A 133 -6.68 11.61 -6.62
N GLU A 134 -6.63 10.86 -5.53
CA GLU A 134 -7.73 10.76 -4.57
C GLU A 134 -7.21 10.92 -3.15
N VAL A 135 -7.64 11.99 -2.49
CA VAL A 135 -7.18 12.39 -1.16
C VAL A 135 -8.06 11.73 -0.10
N GLU A 136 -7.42 11.15 0.90
CA GLU A 136 -8.06 10.48 2.04
C GLU A 136 -7.64 11.14 3.36
N ASN A 137 -8.27 10.78 4.47
CA ASN A 137 -7.92 11.34 5.78
C ASN A 137 -6.43 11.11 6.11
N ASN A 138 -5.95 9.86 6.00
CA ASN A 138 -4.57 9.48 6.36
C ASN A 138 -3.62 9.34 5.16
N GLY A 139 -4.00 9.76 3.96
CA GLY A 139 -3.17 9.53 2.79
C GLY A 139 -3.69 10.09 1.49
N ILE A 140 -3.05 9.70 0.40
CA ILE A 140 -3.43 10.05 -0.97
C ILE A 140 -3.10 8.89 -1.90
N TYR A 141 -4.06 8.57 -2.76
CA TYR A 141 -3.92 7.59 -3.83
C TYR A 141 -3.64 8.28 -5.16
N PHE A 142 -2.85 7.63 -6.01
CA PHE A 142 -2.77 7.91 -7.44
C PHE A 142 -3.17 6.67 -8.24
N GLY A 143 -4.25 6.79 -9.02
CA GLY A 143 -4.87 5.68 -9.75
C GLY A 143 -5.63 4.72 -8.83
N LYS A 144 -6.41 5.25 -7.88
CA LYS A 144 -7.33 4.43 -7.08
C LYS A 144 -8.36 3.76 -8.00
N GLY A 145 -8.66 2.49 -7.76
CA GLY A 145 -9.58 1.70 -8.60
C GLY A 145 -8.95 1.12 -9.87
N SER A 146 -7.67 1.41 -10.14
CA SER A 146 -6.93 0.78 -11.24
C SER A 146 -6.86 -0.74 -11.10
N LYS A 147 -7.07 -1.46 -12.20
CA LYS A 147 -6.87 -2.92 -12.28
C LYS A 147 -5.42 -3.32 -12.57
N ARG A 148 -4.51 -2.33 -12.66
CA ARG A 148 -3.12 -2.52 -13.07
C ARG A 148 -2.17 -2.12 -11.94
N THR A 149 -2.24 -0.87 -11.53
CA THR A 149 -1.34 -0.34 -10.50
C THR A 149 -1.94 0.87 -9.80
N THR A 150 -1.73 0.94 -8.49
CA THR A 150 -2.12 2.06 -7.64
C THR A 150 -0.92 2.46 -6.79
N LEU A 151 -0.72 3.76 -6.61
CA LEU A 151 0.30 4.30 -5.71
C LEU A 151 -0.41 4.93 -4.51
N LEU A 152 0.11 4.70 -3.30
CA LEU A 152 -0.45 5.24 -2.07
C LEU A 152 0.66 5.84 -1.21
N TYR A 153 0.44 7.07 -0.76
CA TYR A 153 1.24 7.68 0.30
C TYR A 153 0.38 7.85 1.54
N TYR A 154 0.87 7.40 2.70
CA TYR A 154 0.14 7.56 3.95
C TYR A 154 1.08 7.70 5.16
N PHE A 155 0.57 8.34 6.21
CA PHE A 155 1.32 8.48 7.45
C PHE A 155 1.19 7.22 8.30
N LYS A 156 2.31 6.51 8.49
CA LYS A 156 2.31 5.17 9.09
C LYS A 156 1.96 5.22 10.59
N GLY A 157 2.48 6.21 11.31
CA GLY A 157 2.17 6.40 12.73
C GLY A 157 0.67 6.60 13.02
N GLN A 158 -0.04 7.29 12.13
CA GLN A 158 -1.49 7.45 12.26
C GLN A 158 -2.25 6.16 11.91
N GLU A 159 -1.80 5.38 10.93
CA GLU A 159 -2.39 4.07 10.61
C GLU A 159 -2.31 3.13 11.83
N ILE A 160 -1.16 3.09 12.49
CA ILE A 160 -0.97 2.28 13.71
C ILE A 160 -1.94 2.71 14.80
N ARG A 161 -2.07 4.02 15.05
CA ARG A 161 -2.98 4.55 16.08
C ARG A 161 -4.44 4.17 15.78
N SER A 162 -4.86 4.23 14.52
CA SER A 162 -6.20 3.82 14.09
C SER A 162 -6.43 2.30 14.22
N HIS A 163 -5.37 1.48 14.11
CA HIS A 163 -5.45 0.01 14.16
C HIS A 163 -4.73 -0.61 15.37
N ASN A 164 -4.60 0.12 16.48
CA ASN A 164 -3.77 -0.28 17.63
C ASN A 164 -4.13 -1.67 18.19
N LYS A 165 -5.41 -2.06 18.17
CA LYS A 165 -5.88 -3.38 18.62
C LYS A 165 -5.35 -4.55 17.77
N GLN A 166 -4.93 -4.30 16.54
CA GLN A 166 -4.47 -5.30 15.57
C GLN A 166 -2.94 -5.30 15.40
N GLN A 167 -2.20 -4.57 16.24
CA GLN A 167 -0.74 -4.48 16.18
C GLN A 167 -0.15 -4.62 17.59
N THR A 168 -0.55 -5.69 18.28
CA THR A 168 -0.28 -5.91 19.71
C THR A 168 1.20 -6.17 20.03
N THR A 169 1.99 -6.58 19.03
CA THR A 169 3.43 -6.84 19.17
C THR A 169 4.32 -5.63 18.90
N LEU A 170 3.74 -4.47 18.59
CA LEU A 170 4.55 -3.28 18.34
C LEU A 170 5.30 -2.86 19.59
N THR A 171 6.62 -2.74 19.46
CA THR A 171 7.48 -2.14 20.47
C THR A 171 7.38 -0.62 20.44
N THR A 172 7.94 0.06 21.44
CA THR A 172 7.99 1.52 21.49
C THR A 172 8.84 2.07 20.33
N GLU A 173 9.98 1.44 20.06
CA GLU A 173 10.90 1.84 18.99
C GLU A 173 10.24 1.76 17.61
N LEU A 174 9.43 0.72 17.36
CA LEU A 174 8.67 0.60 16.11
C LEU A 174 7.58 1.67 15.99
N ARG A 175 6.96 2.09 17.09
CA ARG A 175 5.99 3.20 17.09
C ARG A 175 6.67 4.53 16.78
N GLU A 176 7.81 4.80 17.41
CA GLU A 176 8.61 6.01 17.14
C GLU A 176 9.12 6.03 15.70
N TYR A 177 9.56 4.88 15.18
CA TYR A 177 9.95 4.74 13.79
C TYR A 177 8.80 5.04 12.82
N ALA A 178 7.60 4.50 13.10
CA ALA A 178 6.41 4.76 12.29
C ALA A 178 5.92 6.22 12.39
N ASP A 179 6.11 6.88 13.53
CA ASP A 179 5.74 8.27 13.75
C ASP A 179 6.57 9.26 12.93
N ARG A 180 7.68 8.80 12.34
CA ARG A 180 8.52 9.57 11.42
C ARG A 180 8.43 9.08 9.98
N MET A 181 7.47 8.22 9.65
CA MET A 181 7.40 7.53 8.36
C MET A 181 6.17 7.93 7.54
N ILE A 182 6.43 8.39 6.32
CA ILE A 182 5.45 8.30 5.22
C ILE A 182 5.75 7.04 4.43
N ARG A 183 4.77 6.15 4.30
CA ARG A 183 4.93 4.96 3.46
C ARG A 183 4.49 5.27 2.05
N CYS A 184 5.38 5.01 1.10
CA CYS A 184 5.09 4.92 -0.33
C CYS A 184 4.79 3.46 -0.65
N GLU A 185 3.57 3.13 -1.08
CA GLU A 185 3.13 1.78 -1.41
C GLU A 185 2.70 1.70 -2.87
N VAL A 186 3.37 0.84 -3.65
CA VAL A 186 3.03 0.53 -5.03
C VAL A 186 2.32 -0.81 -5.06
N ARG A 187 1.04 -0.78 -5.42
CA ARG A 187 0.24 -1.97 -5.63
C ARG A 187 0.32 -2.38 -7.09
N LEU A 188 0.66 -3.63 -7.34
CA LEU A 188 0.68 -4.25 -8.66
C LEU A 188 -0.39 -5.33 -8.69
N PHE A 189 -1.30 -5.21 -9.64
CA PHE A 189 -2.41 -6.14 -9.82
C PHE A 189 -2.13 -7.08 -11.00
N ASN A 190 -2.86 -8.20 -11.03
CA ASN A 190 -2.69 -9.30 -11.97
C ASN A 190 -2.45 -8.89 -13.43
N GLN A 191 -3.17 -7.88 -13.95
CA GLN A 191 -2.99 -7.43 -15.33
C GLN A 191 -1.61 -6.78 -15.54
N GLN A 192 -1.16 -5.96 -14.60
CA GLN A 192 0.17 -5.35 -14.68
C GLN A 192 1.28 -6.38 -14.53
N LEU A 193 1.10 -7.34 -13.61
CA LEU A 193 2.06 -8.41 -13.37
C LEU A 193 2.28 -9.28 -14.61
N ARG A 194 1.21 -9.67 -15.32
CA ARG A 194 1.34 -10.46 -16.55
C ARG A 194 2.01 -9.67 -17.67
N ASP A 195 1.58 -8.43 -17.88
CA ASP A 195 2.09 -7.60 -18.98
C ASP A 195 3.57 -7.22 -18.79
N GLN A 196 4.10 -7.35 -17.57
CA GLN A 196 5.53 -7.18 -17.24
C GLN A 196 6.26 -8.50 -16.97
N GLU A 197 5.60 -9.65 -17.14
CA GLU A 197 6.17 -10.98 -16.87
C GLU A 197 6.67 -11.17 -15.41
N LEU A 198 6.02 -10.49 -14.46
CA LEU A 198 6.31 -10.51 -13.01
C LEU A 198 5.34 -11.38 -12.20
N ASN A 199 4.55 -12.21 -12.86
CA ASN A 199 3.49 -13.00 -12.23
C ASN A 199 3.96 -14.30 -11.56
N TYR A 200 5.28 -14.53 -11.45
CA TYR A 200 5.88 -15.67 -10.76
C TYR A 200 6.87 -15.24 -9.68
N GLY A 201 6.99 -16.03 -8.61
CA GLY A 201 7.87 -15.78 -7.47
C GLY A 201 9.34 -15.60 -7.86
N TYR A 202 9.85 -16.43 -8.76
CA TYR A 202 11.27 -16.38 -9.17
C TYR A 202 11.68 -15.08 -9.87
N CYS A 203 10.73 -14.27 -10.36
CA CYS A 203 11.02 -12.97 -10.95
C CYS A 203 11.44 -11.93 -9.90
N TRP A 204 11.17 -12.18 -8.61
CA TRP A 204 11.30 -11.18 -7.55
C TRP A 204 12.60 -11.34 -6.79
N ASN A 205 13.37 -10.27 -6.75
CA ASN A 205 14.53 -10.11 -5.90
C ASN A 205 14.56 -8.71 -5.28
N GLU A 206 15.48 -8.48 -4.35
CA GLU A 206 15.59 -7.21 -3.64
C GLU A 206 15.84 -6.00 -4.57
N GLU A 207 16.66 -6.17 -5.60
CA GLU A 207 16.98 -5.11 -6.57
C GLU A 207 15.73 -4.68 -7.36
N LEU A 208 14.96 -5.66 -7.86
CA LEU A 208 13.72 -5.38 -8.57
C LEU A 208 12.71 -4.66 -7.68
N VAL A 209 12.55 -5.10 -6.42
CA VAL A 209 11.63 -4.45 -5.47
C VAL A 209 12.04 -3.00 -5.25
N LYS A 210 13.33 -2.74 -5.00
CA LYS A 210 13.86 -1.38 -4.84
C LYS A 210 13.63 -0.54 -6.09
N HIS A 211 13.97 -1.07 -7.26
CA HIS A 211 13.80 -0.38 -8.54
C HIS A 211 12.33 -0.03 -8.80
N LEU A 212 11.39 -0.96 -8.62
CA LEU A 212 9.96 -0.72 -8.86
C LEU A 212 9.40 0.39 -7.98
N VAL A 213 9.76 0.39 -6.69
CA VAL A 213 9.29 1.44 -5.77
C VAL A 213 9.97 2.77 -6.06
N GLU A 214 11.26 2.77 -6.36
CA GLU A 214 12.00 4.01 -6.69
C GLU A 214 11.49 4.64 -7.99
N ASP A 215 11.34 3.86 -9.05
CA ASP A 215 10.80 4.32 -10.34
C ASP A 215 9.35 4.81 -10.20
N SER A 216 8.55 4.18 -9.34
CA SER A 216 7.21 4.68 -9.05
C SER A 216 7.25 5.95 -8.20
N HIS A 217 8.17 6.05 -7.25
CA HIS A 217 8.29 7.22 -6.40
C HIS A 217 8.82 8.45 -7.17
N SER A 218 9.81 8.26 -8.05
CA SER A 218 10.45 9.34 -8.82
C SER A 218 9.51 10.07 -9.78
N LYS A 219 8.41 9.41 -10.17
CA LYS A 219 7.34 9.97 -11.01
C LYS A 219 6.36 10.87 -10.24
N LEU A 220 6.43 10.88 -8.90
CA LEU A 220 5.67 11.84 -8.11
C LEU A 220 6.24 13.23 -8.38
N ASN A 221 5.42 14.08 -8.99
CA ASN A 221 5.76 15.47 -9.16
C ASN A 221 5.23 16.24 -7.97
N LEU A 222 6.16 16.81 -7.20
CA LEU A 222 5.87 17.77 -6.15
C LEU A 222 6.48 19.10 -6.59
N PRO A 223 5.70 20.20 -6.72
CA PRO A 223 6.29 21.50 -7.02
C PRO A 223 7.27 21.88 -5.91
N GLU A 224 8.40 22.47 -6.30
CA GLU A 224 9.34 23.00 -5.32
C GLU A 224 8.62 24.03 -4.43
N PRO A 225 8.87 24.03 -3.12
CA PRO A 225 8.37 25.11 -2.26
C PRO A 225 8.99 26.41 -2.76
N VAL A 226 8.20 27.27 -3.39
CA VAL A 226 8.69 28.57 -3.86
C VAL A 226 9.09 29.36 -2.62
N SER A 227 10.34 29.85 -2.59
CA SER A 227 10.77 30.70 -1.47
C SER A 227 9.83 31.91 -1.38
N GLU A 228 9.52 32.41 -0.17
CA GLU A 228 8.67 33.60 0.00
C GLU A 228 9.18 34.81 -0.84
N ILE A 229 10.46 34.81 -1.24
CA ILE A 229 11.14 35.88 -1.99
C ILE A 229 10.77 35.87 -3.48
N GLU A 230 10.38 34.73 -4.04
CA GLU A 230 10.02 34.59 -5.46
C GLU A 230 8.52 34.73 -5.73
N LEU A 231 7.72 34.88 -4.66
CA LEU A 231 6.31 35.15 -4.79
C LEU A 231 6.05 36.52 -5.40
N PRO A 232 5.02 36.65 -6.26
CA PRO A 232 4.50 37.97 -6.62
C PRO A 232 4.22 38.81 -5.36
N ALA A 233 4.59 40.09 -5.40
CA ALA A 233 4.53 41.00 -4.24
C ALA A 233 3.15 41.03 -3.54
N LYS A 234 2.06 40.75 -4.28
CA LYS A 234 0.70 40.64 -3.73
C LYS A 234 0.57 39.49 -2.72
N TYR A 235 1.24 38.36 -2.95
CA TYR A 235 1.20 37.21 -2.06
C TYR A 235 2.16 37.38 -0.88
N ILE A 236 3.33 37.98 -1.09
CA ILE A 236 4.24 38.37 0.02
C ILE A 236 3.50 39.24 1.04
N ARG A 237 2.80 40.29 0.56
CA ARG A 237 2.00 41.15 1.44
C ARG A 237 0.88 40.39 2.12
N PHE A 238 0.19 39.50 1.40
CA PHE A 238 -0.86 38.67 1.97
C PHE A 238 -0.35 37.80 3.13
N LEU A 239 0.78 37.11 2.94
CA LEU A 239 1.43 36.29 3.95
C LEU A 239 1.89 37.13 5.16
N ALA A 240 2.47 38.31 4.93
CA ALA A 240 2.88 39.21 6.01
C ALA A 240 1.67 39.71 6.84
N THR A 241 0.59 40.12 6.18
CA THR A 241 -0.66 40.52 6.85
C THR A 241 -1.27 39.37 7.65
N GLN A 242 -1.12 38.13 7.17
CA GLN A 242 -1.54 36.94 7.90
C GLN A 242 -0.70 36.67 9.15
N LYS A 243 0.62 36.78 9.05
CA LYS A 243 1.53 36.66 10.21
C LYS A 243 1.18 37.69 11.30
N GLN A 244 0.65 38.85 10.92
CA GLN A 244 0.18 39.90 11.82
C GLN A 244 -1.28 39.73 12.31
N GLY A 245 -2.00 38.68 11.88
CA GLY A 245 -3.41 38.45 12.25
C GLY A 245 -4.41 39.44 11.63
N ALA A 246 -3.98 40.28 10.68
CA ALA A 246 -4.76 41.41 10.16
C ALA A 246 -5.46 41.12 8.82
N LEU A 247 -5.58 39.84 8.41
CA LEU A 247 -6.16 39.48 7.11
C LEU A 247 -7.58 40.02 6.90
N HIS A 248 -8.39 40.08 7.97
CA HIS A 248 -9.76 40.57 7.92
C HIS A 248 -9.86 42.10 7.71
N ILE A 249 -8.78 42.83 7.99
CA ILE A 249 -8.65 44.27 7.80
C ILE A 249 -8.14 44.56 6.38
N GLY A 250 -7.12 43.81 5.95
CA GLY A 250 -6.44 44.06 4.67
C GLY A 250 -7.10 43.41 3.44
N TYR A 251 -7.94 42.38 3.62
CA TYR A 251 -8.48 41.60 2.51
C TYR A 251 -9.93 41.14 2.72
N THR A 252 -10.73 41.23 1.66
CA THR A 252 -12.08 40.67 1.63
C THR A 252 -12.07 39.14 1.77
N ALA A 253 -13.19 38.55 2.19
CA ALA A 253 -13.34 37.09 2.28
C ALA A 253 -13.06 36.37 0.94
N SER A 254 -13.56 36.93 -0.17
CA SER A 254 -13.34 36.40 -1.52
C SER A 254 -11.86 36.44 -1.93
N THR A 255 -11.17 37.54 -1.64
CA THR A 255 -9.73 37.69 -1.94
C THR A 255 -8.89 36.75 -1.09
N ARG A 256 -9.21 36.59 0.21
CA ARG A 256 -8.55 35.63 1.10
C ARG A 256 -8.66 34.21 0.55
N ALA A 257 -9.86 33.79 0.17
CA ALA A 257 -10.09 32.46 -0.40
C ALA A 257 -9.36 32.26 -1.74
N ARG A 258 -9.40 33.27 -2.62
CA ARG A 258 -8.69 33.23 -3.91
C ARG A 258 -7.18 33.16 -3.73
N TYR A 259 -6.60 33.99 -2.87
CA TYR A 259 -5.15 34.04 -2.68
C TYR A 259 -4.60 32.78 -2.00
N LYS A 260 -5.33 32.21 -1.02
CA LYS A 260 -5.01 30.90 -0.46
C LYS A 260 -5.02 29.81 -1.54
N ARG A 261 -6.02 29.84 -2.43
CA ARG A 261 -6.13 28.90 -3.55
C ARG A 261 -5.00 29.09 -4.57
N ASP A 262 -4.63 30.32 -4.91
CA ASP A 262 -3.55 30.61 -5.85
C ASP A 262 -2.18 30.23 -5.24
N LEU A 263 -1.93 30.59 -3.97
CA LEU A 263 -0.70 30.22 -3.24
C LEU A 263 -0.53 28.71 -3.14
N ALA A 264 -1.63 28.00 -2.87
CA ALA A 264 -1.64 26.55 -2.92
C ALA A 264 -1.41 26.03 -4.35
N ARG A 265 -2.20 26.46 -5.33
CA ARG A 265 -2.15 25.91 -6.70
C ARG A 265 -0.82 26.18 -7.40
N ASP A 266 -0.34 27.40 -7.33
CA ASP A 266 0.73 27.90 -8.20
C ASP A 266 2.10 27.91 -7.51
N TYR A 267 2.15 27.92 -6.18
CA TYR A 267 3.39 28.11 -5.40
C TYR A 267 3.63 27.08 -4.30
N GLY A 268 2.72 26.13 -4.08
CA GLY A 268 2.88 25.08 -3.06
C GLY A 268 2.87 25.58 -1.62
N LEU A 269 2.34 26.79 -1.34
CA LEU A 269 2.34 27.41 -0.02
C LEU A 269 0.97 27.35 0.64
N MET A 270 0.92 26.69 1.80
CA MET A 270 -0.28 26.55 2.62
C MET A 270 -0.37 27.63 3.68
N VAL A 271 -1.43 28.43 3.58
CA VAL A 271 -1.73 29.55 4.47
C VAL A 271 -3.21 29.67 4.77
#